data_AF-A0A0A1X9U3-F1
#
_entry.id   AF-A0A0A1X9U3-F1
#
_cell.length_a   1.000
_cell.length_b   1.000
_cell.length_c   1.000
_cell.angle_alpha   90.00
_cell.angle_beta   90.00
_cell.angle_gamma   90.00
#
_symmetry.space_group_name_H-M   'P 1'
#
loop_
_entity.id
_entity.type
_entity.pdbx_description
1 polymer ?
#
loop_
_entity_poly.entity_id
_entity_poly.type
_entity_poly.pdbx_seq_one_letter_code
_entity_poly.pdbx_strand_id
1 'polypeptide(L)'
;MPPKKGKGKGKKGKKEEKKDPNKLTNVDRAFCELTITDLNQKLARLRSHLASLDDNNINLKEKLREIEEDHTDVAAHLERTLGERNETIHELEERLTEIIKIREAENAQSAEKIRELEAKYKSMHDQLTSEIKLLNGKLNSLDEFRVQRDLLLSKFDDQETELKEKERAHIEMMYAMEQKAVVEKDALKKEVETKLLQVSEDFTRSSEIRNAGYTRRLIRENIALQKEIDILVLSQIKMQQQFNDQVVRHKEMAEQYASMDQLKKQLIRNSQNKIKIIEKLTDNYEKLKSKYVEVAKYRKLYETAVKRDICERFNFKDMSKKMRHLEQRIEELKMEKSRFIAMHQQHETEIQRLRDIIIQIKSTVRSAIDAIDKPCGDKHAVRESMSQDALRQLRRHDLLTELMDIVSSHSDKLPPTPSALSISRTTSSVYRPGKMGFMPRSASSLMEIFKRTAHKAASTDVVATEYQIQQVESKIIPKARELGGQNLFDVEMGSTLYVSSSHEAIEAVVPVEDEQVEGEDEGESSSADYGSSVARATTKQSAITTAAAEVETRTTDRLSMKVPRRSETAETATQRGSESASRVIYDVEYDEGDEEFSI
;
A
#
# COMPACT_ATOMS: atom_id res chain seq x y z
N MET A 1 -53.68 -56.05 -81.68
CA MET A 1 -54.56 -57.15 -82.17
C MET A 1 -56.02 -56.83 -81.83
N PRO A 2 -57.01 -57.37 -82.56
CA PRO A 2 -58.43 -57.39 -82.14
C PRO A 2 -58.70 -58.57 -81.17
N PRO A 3 -59.89 -58.69 -80.54
CA PRO A 3 -61.08 -59.29 -81.20
C PRO A 3 -62.33 -58.39 -81.13
N LYS A 4 -63.40 -58.49 -81.92
CA LYS A 4 -64.05 -59.51 -82.78
C LYS A 4 -64.97 -60.57 -82.12
N LYS A 5 -66.29 -60.33 -82.33
CA LYS A 5 -67.36 -61.24 -82.79
C LYS A 5 -68.03 -62.25 -81.81
N GLY A 6 -69.34 -62.04 -81.64
CA GLY A 6 -70.37 -63.00 -82.09
C GLY A 6 -71.08 -63.84 -81.03
N LYS A 7 -72.09 -64.67 -81.37
CA LYS A 7 -72.79 -64.85 -82.67
C LYS A 7 -74.16 -65.54 -82.44
N GLY A 8 -75.26 -64.97 -82.92
CA GLY A 8 -76.63 -65.43 -82.60
C GLY A 8 -77.23 -66.55 -83.48
N LYS A 9 -78.52 -66.86 -83.24
CA LYS A 9 -79.50 -67.71 -83.99
C LYS A 9 -80.89 -67.39 -83.40
N GLY A 10 -82.04 -67.39 -84.10
CA GLY A 10 -82.34 -67.54 -85.54
C GLY A 10 -83.73 -68.18 -85.77
N LYS A 11 -84.34 -68.03 -86.97
CA LYS A 11 -85.67 -68.54 -87.44
C LYS A 11 -86.91 -67.85 -86.82
N LYS A 12 -88.08 -67.73 -87.49
CA LYS A 12 -88.49 -67.86 -88.93
C LYS A 12 -89.88 -67.23 -89.13
N GLY A 13 -90.22 -66.82 -90.37
CA GLY A 13 -91.62 -66.54 -90.81
C GLY A 13 -92.03 -65.07 -90.61
N LYS A 14 -92.19 -64.18 -91.61
CA LYS A 14 -92.60 -64.24 -93.04
C LYS A 14 -94.12 -64.08 -93.28
N LYS A 15 -94.61 -62.85 -93.32
CA LYS A 15 -95.18 -62.27 -94.56
C LYS A 15 -95.25 -60.74 -94.53
N GLU A 16 -95.38 -60.15 -95.71
CA GLU A 16 -95.32 -58.71 -95.95
C GLU A 16 -96.61 -57.95 -95.57
N GLU A 17 -96.47 -56.74 -95.06
CA GLU A 17 -97.15 -55.58 -95.64
C GLU A 17 -96.26 -54.33 -95.51
N LYS A 18 -96.08 -53.55 -96.59
CA LYS A 18 -95.31 -52.30 -96.57
C LYS A 18 -96.27 -51.12 -96.44
N LYS A 19 -96.13 -50.33 -95.37
CA LYS A 19 -96.73 -48.99 -95.21
C LYS A 19 -95.65 -48.03 -94.70
N ASP A 20 -95.80 -46.75 -95.04
CA ASP A 20 -94.70 -45.81 -95.23
C ASP A 20 -93.94 -45.39 -93.96
N PRO A 21 -92.63 -45.07 -94.05
CA PRO A 21 -91.75 -44.81 -92.90
C PRO A 21 -91.93 -43.41 -92.28
N ASN A 22 -93.15 -42.86 -92.27
CA ASN A 22 -93.43 -41.49 -91.80
C ASN A 22 -94.62 -41.38 -90.84
N LYS A 23 -94.86 -42.43 -90.05
CA LYS A 23 -95.75 -42.40 -88.87
C LYS A 23 -95.10 -43.14 -87.72
N LEU A 24 -94.30 -42.43 -86.90
CA LEU A 24 -94.21 -42.80 -85.49
C LEU A 24 -95.62 -42.73 -84.91
N THR A 25 -95.99 -43.70 -84.07
CA THR A 25 -97.20 -43.60 -83.27
C THR A 25 -97.11 -42.34 -82.41
N ASN A 26 -98.21 -41.60 -82.24
CA ASN A 26 -98.20 -40.35 -81.45
C ASN A 26 -97.66 -40.56 -80.02
N VAL A 27 -97.83 -41.77 -79.47
CA VAL A 27 -97.29 -42.20 -78.17
C VAL A 27 -95.76 -42.24 -78.16
N ASP A 28 -95.13 -42.86 -79.16
CA ASP A 28 -93.66 -42.99 -79.22
C ASP A 28 -93.00 -41.63 -79.44
N ARG A 29 -93.62 -40.78 -80.28
CA ARG A 29 -93.21 -39.38 -80.45
C ARG A 29 -93.28 -38.62 -79.12
N ALA A 30 -94.42 -38.67 -78.44
CA ALA A 30 -94.62 -38.00 -77.15
C ALA A 30 -93.68 -38.53 -76.05
N PHE A 31 -93.34 -39.82 -76.04
CA PHE A 31 -92.37 -40.39 -75.10
C PHE A 31 -90.94 -39.90 -75.36
N CYS A 32 -90.52 -39.84 -76.64
CA CYS A 32 -89.24 -39.26 -77.01
C CYS A 32 -89.19 -37.75 -76.68
N GLU A 33 -90.25 -37.00 -76.97
CA GLU A 33 -90.37 -35.58 -76.63
C GLU A 33 -90.30 -35.36 -75.11
N LEU A 34 -91.03 -36.15 -74.32
CA LEU A 34 -90.98 -36.10 -72.85
C LEU A 34 -89.57 -36.40 -72.31
N THR A 35 -88.91 -37.43 -72.84
CA THR A 35 -87.53 -37.80 -72.47
C THR A 35 -86.55 -36.67 -72.83
N ILE A 36 -86.73 -36.01 -73.97
CA ILE A 36 -85.96 -34.84 -74.38
C ILE A 36 -86.21 -33.66 -73.44
N THR A 37 -87.44 -33.41 -72.97
CA THR A 37 -87.71 -32.33 -72.02
C THR A 37 -87.11 -32.57 -70.63
N ASP A 38 -87.17 -33.79 -70.09
CA ASP A 38 -86.54 -34.14 -68.80
C ASP A 38 -85.00 -34.06 -68.89
N LEU A 39 -84.39 -34.58 -69.96
CA LEU A 39 -82.95 -34.45 -70.19
C LEU A 39 -82.53 -32.98 -70.35
N ASN A 40 -83.28 -32.17 -71.10
CA ASN A 40 -83.02 -30.72 -71.20
C ASN A 40 -83.20 -30.01 -69.86
N GLN A 41 -84.18 -30.39 -69.03
CA GLN A 41 -84.37 -29.81 -67.70
C GLN A 41 -83.22 -30.17 -66.75
N LYS A 42 -82.75 -31.42 -66.77
CA LYS A 42 -81.56 -31.87 -66.02
C LYS A 42 -80.30 -31.14 -66.48
N LEU A 43 -80.12 -30.99 -67.79
CA LEU A 43 -79.00 -30.27 -68.39
C LEU A 43 -79.05 -28.77 -68.05
N ALA A 44 -80.24 -28.15 -68.03
CA ALA A 44 -80.42 -26.77 -67.57
C ALA A 44 -80.10 -26.59 -66.08
N ARG A 45 -80.52 -27.53 -65.21
CA ARG A 45 -80.14 -27.52 -63.78
C ARG A 45 -78.62 -27.66 -63.59
N LEU A 46 -77.97 -28.55 -64.34
CA LEU A 46 -76.51 -28.70 -64.29
C LEU A 46 -75.78 -27.46 -64.81
N ARG A 47 -76.25 -26.82 -65.89
CA ARG A 47 -75.71 -25.53 -66.36
C ARG A 47 -75.88 -24.42 -65.33
N SER A 48 -77.05 -24.32 -64.69
CA SER A 48 -77.30 -23.34 -63.63
C SER A 48 -76.44 -23.60 -62.38
N HIS A 49 -76.19 -24.86 -62.03
CA HIS A 49 -75.29 -25.20 -60.93
C HIS A 49 -73.82 -24.92 -61.26
N LEU A 50 -73.37 -25.20 -62.48
CA LEU A 50 -72.03 -24.85 -62.95
C LEU A 50 -71.83 -23.33 -62.96
N ALA A 51 -72.76 -22.56 -63.54
CA ALA A 51 -72.72 -21.10 -63.50
C ALA A 51 -72.63 -20.59 -62.06
N SER A 52 -73.45 -21.12 -61.14
CA SER A 52 -73.36 -20.76 -59.72
C SER A 52 -72.04 -21.17 -59.06
N LEU A 53 -71.40 -22.27 -59.46
CA LEU A 53 -70.07 -22.64 -58.99
C LEU A 53 -68.97 -21.74 -59.57
N ASP A 54 -69.09 -21.32 -60.82
CA ASP A 54 -68.18 -20.38 -61.49
C ASP A 54 -68.31 -18.98 -60.85
N ASP A 55 -69.53 -18.49 -60.62
CA ASP A 55 -69.82 -17.25 -59.87
C ASP A 55 -69.19 -17.30 -58.47
N ASN A 56 -69.37 -18.41 -57.74
CA ASN A 56 -68.74 -18.60 -56.43
C ASN A 56 -67.20 -18.67 -56.53
N ASN A 57 -66.65 -19.23 -57.60
CA ASN A 57 -65.20 -19.30 -57.81
C ASN A 57 -64.60 -17.92 -58.11
N ILE A 58 -65.31 -17.09 -58.87
CA ILE A 58 -64.98 -15.67 -59.12
C ILE A 58 -65.04 -14.88 -57.81
N ASN A 59 -66.16 -14.96 -57.08
CA ASN A 59 -66.34 -14.29 -55.78
C ASN A 59 -65.28 -14.69 -54.73
N LEU A 60 -64.79 -15.94 -54.75
CA LEU A 60 -63.72 -16.38 -53.85
C LEU A 60 -62.33 -15.90 -54.29
N LYS A 61 -62.08 -15.76 -55.60
CA LYS A 61 -60.84 -15.17 -56.13
C LYS A 61 -60.78 -13.66 -55.88
N GLU A 62 -61.90 -12.97 -56.03
CA GLU A 62 -62.04 -11.54 -55.71
C GLU A 62 -61.67 -11.30 -54.24
N LYS A 63 -62.29 -12.03 -53.31
CA LYS A 63 -61.99 -11.94 -51.87
C LYS A 63 -60.57 -12.35 -51.49
N LEU A 64 -59.97 -13.29 -52.23
CA LEU A 64 -58.59 -13.67 -52.00
C LEU A 64 -57.65 -12.54 -52.45
N ARG A 65 -57.92 -11.89 -53.58
CA ARG A 65 -57.21 -10.68 -54.03
C ARG A 65 -57.37 -9.53 -53.04
N GLU A 66 -58.59 -9.25 -52.56
CA GLU A 66 -58.85 -8.23 -51.53
C GLU A 66 -58.01 -8.47 -50.26
N ILE A 67 -57.94 -9.72 -49.78
CA ILE A 67 -57.13 -10.09 -48.61
C ILE A 67 -55.62 -10.00 -48.88
N GLU A 68 -55.16 -10.30 -50.10
CA GLU A 68 -53.75 -10.11 -50.49
C GLU A 68 -53.38 -8.62 -50.57
N GLU A 69 -54.26 -7.79 -51.14
CA GLU A 69 -54.14 -6.33 -51.20
C GLU A 69 -54.10 -5.72 -49.78
N ASP A 70 -55.09 -6.01 -48.93
CA ASP A 70 -55.14 -5.64 -47.51
C ASP A 70 -53.85 -6.04 -46.76
N HIS A 71 -53.36 -7.27 -46.98
CA HIS A 71 -52.14 -7.74 -46.33
C HIS A 71 -50.89 -6.96 -46.80
N THR A 72 -50.80 -6.59 -48.08
CA THR A 72 -49.70 -5.76 -48.58
C THR A 72 -49.74 -4.33 -48.02
N ASP A 73 -50.92 -3.72 -47.89
CA ASP A 73 -51.08 -2.38 -47.30
C ASP A 73 -50.78 -2.38 -45.79
N VAL A 74 -51.23 -3.40 -45.05
CA VAL A 74 -50.88 -3.57 -43.63
C VAL A 74 -49.38 -3.79 -43.45
N ALA A 75 -48.73 -4.58 -44.31
CA ALA A 75 -47.29 -4.76 -44.29
C ALA A 75 -46.55 -3.43 -44.56
N ALA A 76 -46.91 -2.71 -45.62
CA ALA A 76 -46.30 -1.42 -45.98
C ALA A 76 -46.55 -0.33 -44.92
N HIS A 77 -47.68 -0.36 -44.21
CA HIS A 77 -47.95 0.50 -43.06
C HIS A 77 -47.01 0.16 -41.89
N LEU A 78 -46.87 -1.13 -41.55
CA LEU A 78 -46.00 -1.59 -40.46
C LEU A 78 -44.52 -1.33 -40.75
N GLU A 79 -44.06 -1.55 -41.99
CA GLU A 79 -42.69 -1.23 -42.41
C GLU A 79 -42.39 0.27 -42.31
N ARG A 80 -43.30 1.14 -42.78
CA ARG A 80 -43.17 2.60 -42.61
C ARG A 80 -43.14 3.00 -41.14
N THR A 81 -44.08 2.47 -40.34
CA THR A 81 -44.13 2.74 -38.89
C THR A 81 -42.82 2.30 -38.20
N LEU A 82 -42.24 1.17 -38.60
CA LEU A 82 -40.98 0.66 -38.07
C LEU A 82 -39.79 1.52 -38.51
N GLY A 83 -39.80 2.03 -39.75
CA GLY A 83 -38.84 3.02 -40.25
C GLY A 83 -38.85 4.31 -39.42
N GLU A 84 -40.01 4.95 -39.30
CA GLU A 84 -40.22 6.16 -38.49
C GLU A 84 -39.76 5.94 -37.04
N ARG A 85 -40.02 4.77 -36.45
CA ARG A 85 -39.56 4.45 -35.09
C ARG A 85 -38.04 4.31 -35.02
N ASN A 86 -37.40 3.66 -35.98
CA ASN A 86 -35.93 3.58 -36.05
C ASN A 86 -35.29 4.96 -36.24
N GLU A 87 -35.88 5.84 -37.05
CA GLU A 87 -35.44 7.24 -37.21
C GLU A 87 -35.53 7.99 -35.88
N THR A 88 -36.66 7.91 -35.16
CA THR A 88 -36.78 8.54 -33.83
C THR A 88 -35.83 7.94 -32.78
N ILE A 89 -35.49 6.65 -32.87
CA ILE A 89 -34.46 6.04 -32.01
C ILE A 89 -33.10 6.65 -32.35
N HIS A 90 -32.75 6.77 -33.63
CA HIS A 90 -31.46 7.32 -34.05
C HIS A 90 -31.29 8.79 -33.65
N GLU A 91 -32.32 9.63 -33.83
CA GLU A 91 -32.29 11.02 -33.34
C GLU A 91 -32.08 11.10 -31.81
N LEU A 92 -32.69 10.19 -31.05
CA LEU A 92 -32.55 10.15 -29.58
C LEU A 92 -31.17 9.65 -29.16
N GLU A 93 -30.59 8.70 -29.89
CA GLU A 93 -29.19 8.26 -29.71
C GLU A 93 -28.21 9.40 -30.01
N GLU A 94 -28.37 10.12 -31.12
CA GLU A 94 -27.51 11.26 -31.47
C GLU A 94 -27.55 12.35 -30.39
N ARG A 95 -28.76 12.81 -30.01
CA ARG A 95 -28.98 13.78 -28.93
C ARG A 95 -28.39 13.31 -27.60
N LEU A 96 -28.50 12.01 -27.29
CA LEU A 96 -27.89 11.42 -26.10
C LEU A 96 -26.36 11.48 -26.16
N THR A 97 -25.72 11.22 -27.32
CA THR A 97 -24.27 11.40 -27.44
C THR A 97 -23.84 12.86 -27.32
N GLU A 98 -24.64 13.81 -27.81
CA GLU A 98 -24.36 15.24 -27.69
C GLU A 98 -24.43 15.70 -26.23
N ILE A 99 -25.50 15.32 -25.52
CA ILE A 99 -25.65 15.58 -24.08
C ILE A 99 -24.49 14.97 -23.27
N ILE A 100 -24.01 13.77 -23.62
CA ILE A 100 -22.82 13.18 -22.99
C ILE A 100 -21.58 14.02 -23.26
N LYS A 101 -21.30 14.41 -24.51
CA LYS A 101 -20.12 15.24 -24.87
C LYS A 101 -20.12 16.59 -24.14
N ILE A 102 -21.28 17.25 -24.06
CA ILE A 102 -21.45 18.52 -23.33
C ILE A 102 -21.15 18.29 -21.84
N ARG A 103 -21.75 17.28 -21.22
CA ARG A 103 -21.54 16.96 -19.80
C ARG A 103 -20.10 16.57 -19.49
N GLU A 104 -19.41 15.87 -20.39
CA GLU A 104 -17.98 15.54 -20.25
C GLU A 104 -17.11 16.82 -20.32
N ALA A 105 -17.42 17.75 -21.22
CA ALA A 105 -16.74 19.04 -21.29
C ALA A 105 -17.00 19.92 -20.04
N GLU A 106 -18.25 19.97 -19.54
CA GLU A 106 -18.60 20.68 -18.31
C GLU A 106 -17.90 20.08 -17.08
N ASN A 107 -17.85 18.75 -16.98
CA ASN A 107 -17.12 18.05 -15.93
C ASN A 107 -15.61 18.35 -16.00
N ALA A 108 -15.02 18.35 -17.20
CA ALA A 108 -13.60 18.67 -17.39
C ALA A 108 -13.27 20.11 -16.98
N GLN A 109 -14.07 21.10 -17.42
CA GLN A 109 -13.93 22.50 -17.01
C GLN A 109 -14.14 22.68 -15.50
N SER A 110 -15.05 21.93 -14.90
CA SER A 110 -15.31 22.00 -13.45
C SER A 110 -14.14 21.43 -12.64
N ALA A 111 -13.59 20.28 -13.06
CA ALA A 111 -12.40 19.70 -12.45
C ALA A 111 -11.16 20.59 -12.62
N GLU A 112 -11.05 21.31 -13.73
CA GLU A 112 -10.00 22.32 -13.96
C GLU A 112 -10.15 23.52 -13.03
N LYS A 113 -11.35 24.10 -12.91
CA LYS A 113 -11.65 25.20 -11.98
C LYS A 113 -11.38 24.80 -10.52
N ILE A 114 -11.70 23.57 -10.13
CA ILE A 114 -11.37 23.04 -8.79
C ILE A 114 -9.85 22.98 -8.61
N ARG A 115 -9.11 22.39 -9.55
CA ARG A 115 -7.64 22.29 -9.52
C ARG A 115 -6.96 23.67 -9.44
N GLU A 116 -7.48 24.66 -10.17
CA GLU A 116 -7.03 26.05 -10.09
C GLU A 116 -7.28 26.67 -8.71
N LEU A 117 -8.46 26.45 -8.12
CA LEU A 117 -8.82 26.98 -6.81
C LEU A 117 -8.00 26.32 -5.70
N GLU A 118 -7.76 25.00 -5.78
CA GLU A 118 -6.85 24.26 -4.89
C GLU A 118 -5.41 24.80 -4.97
N ALA A 119 -4.91 25.05 -6.18
CA ALA A 119 -3.58 25.63 -6.38
C ALA A 119 -3.47 27.07 -5.85
N LYS A 120 -4.49 27.91 -6.08
CA LYS A 120 -4.57 29.29 -5.55
C LYS A 120 -4.66 29.29 -4.03
N TYR A 121 -5.51 28.43 -3.45
CA TYR A 121 -5.64 28.27 -2.01
C TYR A 121 -4.32 27.80 -1.37
N LYS A 122 -3.64 26.81 -1.96
CA LYS A 122 -2.34 26.35 -1.47
C LYS A 122 -1.28 27.46 -1.53
N SER A 123 -1.19 28.18 -2.65
CA SER A 123 -0.25 29.30 -2.80
C SER A 123 -0.48 30.38 -1.73
N MET A 124 -1.74 30.75 -1.49
CA MET A 124 -2.14 31.70 -0.45
C MET A 124 -1.85 31.18 0.96
N HIS A 125 -2.10 29.90 1.23
CA HIS A 125 -1.78 29.25 2.51
C HIS A 125 -0.28 29.25 2.78
N ASP A 126 0.53 28.89 1.78
CA ASP A 126 1.99 28.83 1.90
C ASP A 126 2.58 30.25 2.04
N GLN A 127 2.01 31.25 1.37
CA GLN A 127 2.32 32.68 1.57
C GLN A 127 2.01 33.12 3.01
N LEU A 128 0.78 32.95 3.50
CA LEU A 128 0.38 33.33 4.85
C LEU A 128 1.21 32.59 5.92
N THR A 129 1.53 31.32 5.68
CA THR A 129 2.43 30.54 6.56
C THR A 129 3.85 31.13 6.60
N SER A 130 4.35 31.64 5.47
CA SER A 130 5.65 32.33 5.43
C SER A 130 5.61 33.68 6.16
N GLU A 131 4.50 34.41 6.06
CA GLU A 131 4.29 35.70 6.73
C GLU A 131 4.19 35.54 8.25
N ILE A 132 3.43 34.54 8.73
CA ILE A 132 3.36 34.18 10.16
C ILE A 132 4.74 33.83 10.71
N LYS A 133 5.55 33.05 9.96
CA LYS A 133 6.94 32.73 10.35
C LYS A 133 7.83 33.96 10.42
N LEU A 134 7.70 34.88 9.45
CA LEU A 134 8.44 36.15 9.44
C LEU A 134 8.02 37.07 10.60
N LEU A 135 6.73 37.15 10.91
CA LEU A 135 6.20 37.94 12.02
C LEU A 135 6.64 37.38 13.39
N ASN A 136 6.60 36.06 13.57
CA ASN A 136 7.15 35.41 14.78
C ASN A 136 8.66 35.65 14.92
N GLY A 137 9.43 35.60 13.82
CA GLY A 137 10.85 35.96 13.84
C GLY A 137 11.11 37.42 14.27
N LYS A 138 10.29 38.36 13.78
CA LYS A 138 10.33 39.77 14.21
C LYS A 138 9.93 39.95 15.68
N LEU A 139 8.92 39.22 16.15
CA LEU A 139 8.45 39.27 17.53
C LEU A 139 9.51 38.75 18.51
N ASN A 140 10.12 37.60 18.21
CA ASN A 140 11.22 37.05 19.02
C ASN A 140 12.38 38.05 19.12
N SER A 141 12.80 38.65 18.00
CA SER A 141 13.84 39.68 17.98
C SER A 141 13.46 40.92 18.79
N LEU A 142 12.19 41.34 18.77
CA LEU A 142 11.69 42.46 19.57
C LEU A 142 11.71 42.16 21.07
N ASP A 143 11.37 40.93 21.48
CA ASP A 143 11.46 40.49 22.87
C ASP A 143 12.93 40.31 23.32
N GLU A 144 13.83 39.85 22.45
CA GLU A 144 15.27 39.86 22.69
C GLU A 144 15.80 41.29 22.94
N PHE A 145 15.42 42.26 22.10
CA PHE A 145 15.75 43.68 22.32
C PHE A 145 15.16 44.21 23.63
N ARG A 146 13.96 43.80 24.01
CA ARG A 146 13.32 44.18 25.28
C ARG A 146 14.09 43.65 26.48
N VAL A 147 14.45 42.36 26.47
CA VAL A 147 15.28 41.74 27.52
C VAL A 147 16.67 42.38 27.60
N GLN A 148 17.31 42.69 26.46
CA GLN A 148 18.60 43.39 26.43
C GLN A 148 18.51 44.80 27.02
N ARG A 149 17.46 45.56 26.69
CA ARG A 149 17.20 46.89 27.26
C ARG A 149 17.00 46.80 28.77
N ASP A 150 16.17 45.88 29.24
CA ASP A 150 15.80 45.77 30.66
C ASP A 150 17.01 45.32 31.51
N LEU A 151 17.87 44.43 30.97
CA LEU A 151 19.16 44.08 31.56
C LEU A 151 20.15 45.25 31.58
N LEU A 152 20.16 46.10 30.56
CA LEU A 152 21.04 47.27 30.49
C LEU A 152 20.59 48.38 31.45
N LEU A 153 19.28 48.58 31.61
CA LEU A 153 18.72 49.50 32.60
C LEU A 153 19.06 49.06 34.03
N SER A 154 18.83 47.78 34.37
CA SER A 154 19.22 47.24 35.69
C SER A 154 20.69 47.53 36.00
N LYS A 155 21.60 47.25 35.07
CA LYS A 155 23.03 47.53 35.24
C LYS A 155 23.37 49.01 35.40
N PHE A 156 22.58 49.91 34.79
CA PHE A 156 22.76 51.34 34.95
C PHE A 156 22.29 51.80 36.34
N ASP A 157 21.14 51.29 36.80
CA ASP A 157 20.61 51.54 38.15
C ASP A 157 21.59 51.02 39.22
N ASP A 158 22.11 49.79 39.05
CA ASP A 158 23.14 49.19 39.89
C ASP A 158 24.39 50.11 39.99
N GLN A 159 24.92 50.55 38.83
CA GLN A 159 26.07 51.46 38.76
C GLN A 159 25.79 52.84 39.38
N GLU A 160 24.58 53.38 39.23
CA GLU A 160 24.20 54.65 39.84
C GLU A 160 24.10 54.53 41.38
N THR A 161 23.73 53.36 41.92
CA THR A 161 23.80 53.11 43.37
C THR A 161 25.23 52.96 43.88
N GLU A 162 26.08 52.18 43.19
CA GLU A 162 27.49 51.99 43.53
C GLU A 162 28.27 53.32 43.53
N LEU A 163 27.99 54.21 42.58
CA LEU A 163 28.59 55.55 42.51
C LEU A 163 28.18 56.43 43.69
N LYS A 164 26.89 56.45 44.07
CA LYS A 164 26.39 57.22 45.22
C LYS A 164 26.93 56.72 46.55
N GLU A 165 27.13 55.41 46.68
CA GLU A 165 27.73 54.80 47.86
C GLU A 165 29.22 55.18 47.99
N LYS A 166 29.98 55.11 46.89
CA LYS A 166 31.38 55.58 46.85
C LYS A 166 31.50 57.08 47.11
N GLU A 167 30.58 57.89 46.60
CA GLU A 167 30.54 59.34 46.87
C GLU A 167 30.29 59.61 48.36
N ARG A 168 29.32 58.93 48.99
CA ARG A 168 29.10 59.01 50.45
C ARG A 168 30.36 58.61 51.22
N ALA A 169 30.92 57.44 50.95
CA ALA A 169 32.09 56.93 51.67
C ALA A 169 33.31 57.86 51.52
N HIS A 170 33.49 58.50 50.37
CA HIS A 170 34.53 59.50 50.16
C HIS A 170 34.28 60.79 50.98
N ILE A 171 33.03 61.26 51.08
CA ILE A 171 32.68 62.42 51.91
C ILE A 171 32.92 62.12 53.40
N GLU A 172 32.55 60.93 53.87
CA GLU A 172 32.77 60.48 55.24
C GLU A 172 34.27 60.32 55.56
N MET A 173 35.05 59.76 54.61
CA MET A 173 36.52 59.68 54.73
C MET A 173 37.18 61.06 54.78
N MET A 174 36.74 62.01 53.94
CA MET A 174 37.24 63.39 53.98
C MET A 174 36.98 64.05 55.34
N TYR A 175 35.76 63.91 55.88
CA TYR A 175 35.40 64.45 57.19
C TYR A 175 36.24 63.83 58.33
N ALA A 176 36.48 62.52 58.30
CA ALA A 176 37.32 61.83 59.27
C ALA A 176 38.79 62.29 59.21
N MET A 177 39.35 62.52 58.00
CA MET A 177 40.69 63.07 57.83
C MET A 177 40.81 64.51 58.33
N GLU A 178 39.82 65.36 58.04
CA GLU A 178 39.76 66.73 58.58
C GLU A 178 39.69 66.72 60.12
N GLN A 179 38.92 65.80 60.70
CA GLN A 179 38.83 65.64 62.16
C GLN A 179 40.17 65.19 62.78
N LYS A 180 40.85 64.18 62.22
CA LYS A 180 42.15 63.70 62.75
C LYS A 180 43.20 64.81 62.70
N ALA A 181 43.33 65.50 61.57
CA ALA A 181 44.28 66.60 61.39
C ALA A 181 44.02 67.78 62.35
N VAL A 182 42.76 68.06 62.71
CA VAL A 182 42.45 69.07 63.73
C VAL A 182 42.94 68.65 65.11
N VAL A 183 42.77 67.38 65.50
CA VAL A 183 43.21 66.83 66.80
C VAL A 183 44.73 66.80 66.92
N GLU A 184 45.44 66.23 65.94
CA GLU A 184 46.90 66.16 65.86
C GLU A 184 47.54 67.56 66.06
N LYS A 185 47.02 68.55 65.34
CA LYS A 185 47.46 69.95 65.37
C LYS A 185 47.31 70.61 66.75
N ASP A 186 46.43 70.12 67.62
CA ASP A 186 46.28 70.61 69.01
C ASP A 186 46.96 69.70 70.05
N ALA A 187 47.26 68.44 69.72
CA ALA A 187 48.18 67.60 70.49
C ALA A 187 49.63 68.10 70.40
N LEU A 188 50.11 68.38 69.17
CA LEU A 188 51.47 68.86 68.91
C LEU A 188 51.82 70.16 69.67
N LYS A 189 50.85 71.06 69.85
CA LYS A 189 51.02 72.29 70.65
C LYS A 189 51.34 72.01 72.12
N LYS A 190 50.62 71.08 72.73
CA LYS A 190 50.84 70.67 74.14
C LYS A 190 52.19 70.00 74.31
N GLU A 191 52.63 69.23 73.31
CA GLU A 191 53.93 68.58 73.33
C GLU A 191 55.09 69.60 73.31
N VAL A 192 54.98 70.65 72.48
CA VAL A 192 55.96 71.75 72.41
C VAL A 192 56.04 72.53 73.74
N GLU A 193 54.90 72.83 74.36
CA GLU A 193 54.83 73.48 75.68
C GLU A 193 55.50 72.63 76.77
N THR A 194 55.24 71.31 76.76
CA THR A 194 55.84 70.35 77.70
C THR A 194 57.36 70.22 77.51
N LYS A 195 57.83 70.15 76.26
CA LYS A 195 59.27 70.07 75.94
C LYS A 195 60.05 71.31 76.39
N LEU A 196 59.43 72.50 76.40
CA LEU A 196 60.07 73.74 76.87
C LEU A 196 60.37 73.71 78.38
N LEU A 197 59.45 73.14 79.17
CA LEU A 197 59.62 72.96 80.61
C LEU A 197 60.71 71.94 80.92
N GLN A 198 60.71 70.79 80.22
CA GLN A 198 61.66 69.70 80.45
C GLN A 198 63.13 70.13 80.28
N VAL A 199 63.45 70.92 79.24
CA VAL A 199 64.82 71.41 78.99
C VAL A 199 65.40 72.22 80.16
N SER A 200 64.54 72.87 80.95
CA SER A 200 64.96 73.64 82.14
C SER A 200 65.32 72.74 83.33
N GLU A 201 64.75 71.54 83.42
CA GLU A 201 64.96 70.59 84.51
C GLU A 201 66.16 69.66 84.24
N ASP A 202 66.33 69.22 82.99
CA ASP A 202 67.37 68.26 82.58
C ASP A 202 68.81 68.79 82.76
N PHE A 203 69.04 70.11 82.73
CA PHE A 203 70.36 70.70 83.00
C PHE A 203 70.87 70.37 84.41
N THR A 204 70.00 70.52 85.42
CA THR A 204 70.31 70.21 86.82
C THR A 204 70.44 68.70 87.03
N ARG A 205 69.56 67.94 86.38
CA ARG A 205 69.46 66.47 86.50
C ARG A 205 70.63 65.72 85.86
N SER A 206 71.26 66.31 84.85
CA SER A 206 72.36 65.73 84.05
C SER A 206 73.51 65.14 84.89
N SER A 207 73.85 65.77 86.01
CA SER A 207 74.94 65.30 86.88
C SER A 207 74.60 63.98 87.59
N GLU A 208 73.38 63.86 88.12
CA GLU A 208 72.88 62.68 88.85
C GLU A 208 72.49 61.53 87.91
N ILE A 209 72.05 61.84 86.69
CA ILE A 209 71.59 60.87 85.69
C ILE A 209 72.64 59.80 85.37
N ARG A 210 73.94 60.13 85.43
CA ARG A 210 75.03 59.24 84.96
C ARG A 210 75.07 57.90 85.69
N ASN A 211 75.02 57.90 87.02
CA ASN A 211 74.97 56.65 87.81
C ASN A 211 73.62 55.93 87.67
N ALA A 212 72.51 56.68 87.64
CA ALA A 212 71.18 56.12 87.46
C ALA A 212 70.90 55.62 86.02
N GLY A 213 71.81 55.80 85.07
CA GLY A 213 71.65 55.42 83.67
C GLY A 213 71.75 53.91 83.43
N TYR A 214 72.74 53.26 84.06
CA TYR A 214 73.03 51.84 83.86
C TYR A 214 71.89 50.93 84.33
N THR A 215 71.40 51.12 85.56
CA THR A 215 70.33 50.28 86.14
C THR A 215 69.01 50.38 85.36
N ARG A 216 68.68 51.56 84.83
CA ARG A 216 67.49 51.78 84.00
C ARG A 216 67.61 51.23 82.57
N ARG A 217 68.80 50.77 82.14
CA ARG A 217 68.98 50.11 80.84
C ARG A 217 68.46 48.67 80.88
N LEU A 218 68.96 47.87 81.83
CA LEU A 218 68.57 46.45 82.02
C LEU A 218 67.06 46.25 82.18
N ILE A 219 66.38 47.16 82.89
CA ILE A 219 64.92 47.10 83.09
C ILE A 219 64.17 47.30 81.76
N ARG A 220 64.61 48.21 80.90
CA ARG A 220 63.99 48.45 79.59
C ARG A 220 64.23 47.29 78.62
N GLU A 221 65.42 46.70 78.65
CA GLU A 221 65.76 45.52 77.83
C GLU A 221 64.90 44.30 78.22
N ASN A 222 64.64 44.07 79.52
CA ASN A 222 63.69 43.04 79.96
C ASN A 222 62.24 43.30 79.52
N ILE A 223 61.76 44.54 79.66
CA ILE A 223 60.38 44.92 79.25
C ILE A 223 60.19 44.79 77.73
N ALA A 224 61.22 45.09 76.93
CA ALA A 224 61.18 44.89 75.47
C ALA A 224 61.05 43.40 75.11
N LEU A 225 61.87 42.53 75.72
CA LEU A 225 61.82 41.08 75.49
C LEU A 225 60.46 40.48 75.89
N GLN A 226 59.85 40.93 77.00
CA GLN A 226 58.51 40.47 77.37
C GLN A 226 57.46 40.83 76.32
N LYS A 227 57.45 42.08 75.83
CA LYS A 227 56.52 42.50 74.76
C LYS A 227 56.71 41.70 73.47
N GLU A 228 57.95 41.39 73.11
CA GLU A 228 58.24 40.57 71.92
C GLU A 228 57.73 39.14 72.07
N ILE A 229 57.87 38.54 73.27
CA ILE A 229 57.26 37.24 73.60
C ILE A 229 55.73 37.31 73.52
N ASP A 230 55.09 38.35 74.07
CA ASP A 230 53.63 38.51 74.04
C ASP A 230 53.10 38.62 72.59
N ILE A 231 53.80 39.36 71.72
CA ILE A 231 53.49 39.45 70.28
C ILE A 231 53.63 38.09 69.58
N LEU A 232 54.68 37.33 69.88
CA LEU A 232 54.88 35.99 69.32
C LEU A 232 53.79 35.00 69.77
N VAL A 233 53.36 35.06 71.04
CA VAL A 233 52.25 34.25 71.57
C VAL A 233 50.93 34.61 70.89
N LEU A 234 50.60 35.89 70.73
CA LEU A 234 49.40 36.34 70.01
C LEU A 234 49.42 35.91 68.54
N SER A 235 50.58 36.00 67.87
CA SER A 235 50.78 35.51 66.50
C SER A 235 50.54 33.99 66.40
N GLN A 236 51.06 33.21 67.34
CA GLN A 236 50.86 31.75 67.36
C GLN A 236 49.40 31.36 67.65
N ILE A 237 48.70 32.08 68.54
CA ILE A 237 47.25 31.89 68.78
C ILE A 237 46.47 32.17 67.49
N LYS A 238 46.77 33.27 66.78
CA LYS A 238 46.11 33.64 65.53
C LYS A 238 46.34 32.60 64.42
N MET A 239 47.56 32.08 64.28
CA MET A 239 47.86 30.99 63.34
C MET A 239 47.12 29.70 63.72
N GLN A 240 47.01 29.37 65.01
CA GLN A 240 46.30 28.18 65.48
C GLN A 240 44.79 28.26 65.23
N GLN A 241 44.19 29.45 65.38
CA GLN A 241 42.80 29.72 64.99
C GLN A 241 42.61 29.52 63.47
N GLN A 242 43.42 30.21 62.65
CA GLN A 242 43.36 30.09 61.19
C GLN A 242 43.52 28.64 60.70
N PHE A 243 44.39 27.85 61.35
CA PHE A 243 44.53 26.42 61.05
C PHE A 243 43.25 25.63 61.37
N ASN A 244 42.66 25.84 62.54
CA ASN A 244 41.40 25.19 62.93
C ASN A 244 40.26 25.55 61.96
N ASP A 245 40.15 26.82 61.56
CA ASP A 245 39.14 27.29 60.61
C ASP A 245 39.30 26.67 59.21
N GLN A 246 40.55 26.39 58.78
CA GLN A 246 40.81 25.66 57.54
C GLN A 246 40.44 24.18 57.67
N VAL A 247 40.68 23.54 58.83
CA VAL A 247 40.26 22.15 59.07
C VAL A 247 38.73 22.00 59.05
N VAL A 248 37.99 22.96 59.62
CA VAL A 248 36.52 22.98 59.54
C VAL A 248 36.04 23.10 58.09
N ARG A 249 36.53 24.10 57.34
CA ARG A 249 36.17 24.28 55.92
C ARG A 249 36.54 23.08 55.04
N HIS A 250 37.67 22.42 55.30
CA HIS A 250 38.03 21.18 54.60
C HIS A 250 37.07 20.03 54.90
N LYS A 251 36.56 19.91 56.13
CA LYS A 251 35.53 18.92 56.49
C LYS A 251 34.20 19.22 55.80
N GLU A 252 33.77 20.48 55.81
CA GLU A 252 32.54 20.92 55.12
C GLU A 252 32.59 20.63 53.62
N MET A 253 33.70 20.98 52.94
CA MET A 253 33.89 20.62 51.54
C MET A 253 33.87 19.11 51.30
N ALA A 254 34.48 18.30 52.19
CA ALA A 254 34.44 16.84 52.06
C ALA A 254 33.02 16.27 52.17
N GLU A 255 32.19 16.82 53.06
CA GLU A 255 30.77 16.46 53.20
C GLU A 255 29.95 16.91 51.98
N GLN A 256 30.21 18.10 51.43
CA GLN A 256 29.62 18.56 50.17
C GLN A 256 29.98 17.64 48.99
N TYR A 257 31.26 17.28 48.81
CA TYR A 257 31.69 16.33 47.77
C TYR A 257 31.03 14.95 47.91
N ALA A 258 30.88 14.45 49.14
CA ALA A 258 30.17 13.21 49.40
C ALA A 258 28.68 13.28 48.99
N SER A 259 28.01 14.42 49.24
CA SER A 259 26.62 14.63 48.80
C SER A 259 26.49 14.67 47.26
N MET A 260 27.44 15.34 46.58
CA MET A 260 27.44 15.45 45.11
C MET A 260 27.72 14.11 44.43
N ASP A 261 28.61 13.28 44.97
CA ASP A 261 28.83 11.93 44.45
C ASP A 261 27.61 11.01 44.67
N GLN A 262 26.88 11.15 45.78
CA GLN A 262 25.60 10.45 45.97
C GLN A 262 24.56 10.88 44.92
N LEU A 263 24.41 12.18 44.67
CA LEU A 263 23.47 12.72 43.68
C LEU A 263 23.85 12.28 42.25
N LYS A 264 25.14 12.33 41.89
CA LYS A 264 25.70 11.77 40.65
C LYS A 264 25.37 10.28 40.50
N LYS A 265 25.55 9.48 41.55
CA LYS A 265 25.21 8.03 41.56
C LYS A 265 23.71 7.79 41.40
N GLN A 266 22.84 8.66 41.94
CA GLN A 266 21.39 8.58 41.69
C GLN A 266 21.04 8.94 40.24
N LEU A 267 21.62 10.01 39.69
CA LEU A 267 21.39 10.45 38.31
C LEU A 267 21.82 9.40 37.28
N ILE A 268 22.98 8.76 37.49
CA ILE A 268 23.46 7.64 36.65
C ILE A 268 22.46 6.47 36.67
N ARG A 269 21.96 6.06 37.85
CA ARG A 269 20.95 5.00 37.96
C ARG A 269 19.64 5.37 37.26
N ASN A 270 19.19 6.62 37.40
CA ASN A 270 17.99 7.13 36.74
C ASN A 270 18.14 7.10 35.20
N SER A 271 19.26 7.59 34.69
CA SER A 271 19.63 7.52 33.26
C SER A 271 19.66 6.07 32.75
N GLN A 272 20.34 5.16 33.45
CA GLN A 272 20.37 3.73 33.10
C GLN A 272 18.98 3.09 33.09
N ASN A 273 18.08 3.48 33.99
CA ASN A 273 16.70 3.00 34.00
C ASN A 273 15.89 3.56 32.82
N LYS A 274 16.07 4.84 32.47
CA LYS A 274 15.47 5.45 31.26
C LYS A 274 15.95 4.75 29.98
N ILE A 275 17.25 4.47 29.86
CA ILE A 275 17.83 3.72 28.73
C ILE A 275 17.18 2.33 28.62
N LYS A 276 17.08 1.58 29.72
CA LYS A 276 16.41 0.26 29.75
C LYS A 276 14.91 0.30 29.40
N ILE A 277 14.25 1.43 29.57
CA ILE A 277 12.86 1.62 29.12
C ILE A 277 12.83 1.88 27.61
N ILE A 278 13.72 2.74 27.09
CA ILE A 278 13.86 3.03 25.65
C ILE A 278 14.24 1.77 24.86
N GLU A 279 15.18 0.96 25.37
CA GLU A 279 15.55 -0.34 24.80
C GLU A 279 14.31 -1.25 24.65
N LYS A 280 13.55 -1.45 25.74
CA LYS A 280 12.32 -2.27 25.74
C LYS A 280 11.23 -1.72 24.80
N LEU A 281 11.11 -0.41 24.69
CA LEU A 281 10.14 0.23 23.78
C LEU A 281 10.54 0.00 22.32
N THR A 282 11.83 0.16 22.00
CA THR A 282 12.42 -0.11 20.67
C THR A 282 12.25 -1.58 20.28
N ASP A 283 12.54 -2.49 21.20
CA ASP A 283 12.34 -3.93 21.06
C ASP A 283 10.89 -4.29 20.71
N ASN A 284 9.93 -3.66 21.39
CA ASN A 284 8.50 -3.86 21.15
C ASN A 284 8.05 -3.24 19.83
N TYR A 285 8.61 -2.09 19.44
CA TYR A 285 8.36 -1.46 18.14
C TYR A 285 8.85 -2.35 16.99
N GLU A 286 10.08 -2.87 17.03
CA GLU A 286 10.61 -3.75 15.98
C GLU A 286 9.84 -5.08 15.89
N LYS A 287 9.39 -5.64 17.03
CA LYS A 287 8.48 -6.80 17.06
C LYS A 287 7.12 -6.49 16.42
N LEU A 288 6.55 -5.30 16.66
CA LEU A 288 5.29 -4.87 16.07
C LEU A 288 5.41 -4.59 14.57
N LYS A 289 6.48 -3.90 14.15
CA LYS A 289 6.87 -3.63 12.76
C LYS A 289 7.09 -4.93 11.98
N SER A 290 7.73 -5.93 12.58
CA SER A 290 7.88 -7.28 11.99
C SER A 290 6.53 -7.94 11.73
N LYS A 291 5.61 -7.93 12.71
CA LYS A 291 4.24 -8.42 12.55
C LYS A 291 3.45 -7.65 11.49
N TYR A 292 3.62 -6.33 11.40
CA TYR A 292 2.98 -5.52 10.36
C TYR A 292 3.45 -5.90 8.96
N VAL A 293 4.76 -6.11 8.76
CA VAL A 293 5.33 -6.60 7.49
C VAL A 293 4.80 -8.01 7.16
N GLU A 294 4.62 -8.88 8.16
CA GLU A 294 4.05 -10.20 7.99
C GLU A 294 2.56 -10.16 7.58
N VAL A 295 1.73 -9.36 8.27
CA VAL A 295 0.33 -9.12 7.89
C VAL A 295 0.22 -8.51 6.48
N ALA A 296 1.13 -7.61 6.11
CA ALA A 296 1.19 -7.04 4.76
C ALA A 296 1.54 -8.08 3.68
N LYS A 297 2.41 -9.07 3.99
CA LYS A 297 2.68 -10.22 3.12
C LYS A 297 1.44 -11.09 2.96
N TYR A 298 0.77 -11.47 4.05
CA TYR A 298 -0.46 -12.25 4.00
C TYR A 298 -1.58 -11.55 3.23
N ARG A 299 -1.74 -10.23 3.38
CA ARG A 299 -2.71 -9.42 2.63
C ARG A 299 -2.46 -9.51 1.11
N LYS A 300 -1.20 -9.38 0.67
CA LYS A 300 -0.81 -9.54 -0.74
C LYS A 300 -1.06 -10.96 -1.25
N LEU A 301 -0.70 -11.98 -0.47
CA LEU A 301 -0.96 -13.38 -0.84
C LEU A 301 -2.46 -13.65 -1.03
N TYR A 302 -3.30 -13.21 -0.08
CA TYR A 302 -4.76 -13.30 -0.17
C TYR A 302 -5.30 -12.58 -1.42
N GLU A 303 -4.83 -11.35 -1.69
CA GLU A 303 -5.24 -10.61 -2.89
C GLU A 303 -4.88 -11.34 -4.19
N THR A 304 -3.69 -11.97 -4.27
CA THR A 304 -3.33 -12.81 -5.43
C THR A 304 -4.14 -14.10 -5.53
N ALA A 305 -4.57 -14.67 -4.40
CA ALA A 305 -5.44 -15.85 -4.38
C ALA A 305 -6.84 -15.52 -4.89
N VAL A 306 -7.45 -14.41 -4.42
CA VAL A 306 -8.75 -13.93 -4.91
C VAL A 306 -8.68 -13.57 -6.40
N LYS A 307 -7.62 -12.89 -6.86
CA LYS A 307 -7.42 -12.61 -8.29
C LYS A 307 -7.31 -13.90 -9.13
N ARG A 308 -6.63 -14.94 -8.62
CA ARG A 308 -6.54 -16.25 -9.29
C ARG A 308 -7.89 -16.95 -9.37
N ASP A 309 -8.64 -17.03 -8.28
CA ASP A 309 -9.99 -17.61 -8.23
C ASP A 309 -10.95 -16.93 -9.22
N ILE A 310 -10.91 -15.59 -9.34
CA ILE A 310 -11.69 -14.85 -10.34
C ILE A 310 -11.31 -15.26 -11.78
N CYS A 311 -10.02 -15.38 -12.08
CA CYS A 311 -9.55 -15.85 -13.39
C CYS A 311 -9.93 -17.32 -13.67
N GLU A 312 -9.80 -18.20 -12.67
CA GLU A 312 -10.17 -19.62 -12.78
C GLU A 312 -11.67 -19.79 -13.01
N ARG A 313 -12.53 -19.03 -12.30
CA ARG A 313 -13.98 -18.98 -12.56
C ARG A 313 -14.32 -18.48 -13.96
N PHE A 314 -13.60 -17.48 -14.47
CA PHE A 314 -13.81 -16.98 -15.83
C PHE A 314 -13.42 -18.04 -16.88
N ASN A 315 -12.25 -18.64 -16.73
CA ASN A 315 -11.77 -19.72 -17.60
C ASN A 315 -12.69 -20.94 -17.56
N PHE A 316 -13.14 -21.36 -16.38
CA PHE A 316 -14.11 -22.44 -16.22
C PHE A 316 -15.45 -22.12 -16.89
N LYS A 317 -15.94 -20.88 -16.77
CA LYS A 317 -17.18 -20.43 -17.44
C LYS A 317 -17.05 -20.44 -18.96
N ASP A 318 -15.88 -20.13 -19.51
CA ASP A 318 -15.62 -20.20 -20.95
C ASP A 318 -15.44 -21.66 -21.45
N MET A 319 -14.71 -22.50 -20.71
CA MET A 319 -14.62 -23.93 -21.04
C MET A 319 -15.99 -24.62 -20.92
N SER A 320 -16.82 -24.26 -19.94
CA SER A 320 -18.21 -24.71 -19.81
C SER A 320 -19.11 -24.26 -20.98
N LYS A 321 -18.84 -23.11 -21.61
CA LYS A 321 -19.49 -22.76 -22.88
C LYS A 321 -19.01 -23.68 -24.00
N LYS A 322 -17.69 -23.83 -24.17
CA LYS A 322 -17.08 -24.64 -25.24
C LYS A 322 -17.52 -26.10 -25.18
N MET A 323 -17.55 -26.68 -23.97
CA MET A 323 -18.12 -28.00 -23.68
C MET A 323 -19.54 -28.13 -24.24
N ARG A 324 -20.45 -27.21 -23.89
CA ARG A 324 -21.85 -27.23 -24.36
C ARG A 324 -22.02 -27.07 -25.88
N HIS A 325 -21.15 -26.31 -26.55
CA HIS A 325 -21.19 -26.24 -28.02
C HIS A 325 -20.72 -27.57 -28.65
N LEU A 326 -19.71 -28.23 -28.06
CA LEU A 326 -19.27 -29.55 -28.50
C LEU A 326 -20.31 -30.64 -28.22
N GLU A 327 -20.98 -30.60 -27.07
CA GLU A 327 -22.11 -31.48 -26.73
C GLU A 327 -23.27 -31.34 -27.71
N GLN A 328 -23.66 -30.11 -28.03
CA GLN A 328 -24.66 -29.82 -29.08
C GLN A 328 -24.23 -30.37 -30.44
N ARG A 329 -22.99 -30.11 -30.87
CA ARG A 329 -22.48 -30.61 -32.15
C ARG A 329 -22.37 -32.14 -32.20
N ILE A 330 -22.07 -32.78 -31.07
CA ILE A 330 -22.09 -34.25 -30.94
C ILE A 330 -23.52 -34.79 -31.09
N GLU A 331 -24.53 -34.13 -30.53
CA GLU A 331 -25.93 -34.54 -30.65
C GLU A 331 -26.48 -34.33 -32.07
N GLU A 332 -26.13 -33.23 -32.74
CA GLU A 332 -26.38 -33.02 -34.17
C GLU A 332 -25.81 -34.18 -35.00
N LEU A 333 -24.54 -34.54 -34.80
CA LEU A 333 -23.88 -35.63 -35.51
C LEU A 333 -24.49 -37.01 -35.19
N LYS A 334 -25.00 -37.25 -33.97
CA LYS A 334 -25.79 -38.45 -33.65
C LYS A 334 -27.12 -38.49 -34.41
N MET A 335 -27.81 -37.35 -34.52
CA MET A 335 -29.08 -37.25 -35.25
C MET A 335 -28.89 -37.41 -36.75
N GLU A 336 -27.85 -36.80 -37.33
CA GLU A 336 -27.41 -37.02 -38.72
C GLU A 336 -27.06 -38.50 -38.96
N LYS A 337 -26.22 -39.11 -38.10
CA LYS A 337 -25.89 -40.55 -38.18
C LYS A 337 -27.13 -41.43 -38.11
N SER A 338 -28.07 -41.12 -37.23
CA SER A 338 -29.33 -41.89 -37.08
C SER A 338 -30.22 -41.77 -38.32
N ARG A 339 -30.29 -40.57 -38.93
CA ARG A 339 -30.95 -40.33 -40.22
C ARG A 339 -30.29 -41.13 -41.35
N PHE A 340 -28.96 -41.13 -41.44
CA PHE A 340 -28.24 -41.91 -42.46
C PHE A 340 -28.44 -43.42 -42.28
N ILE A 341 -28.45 -43.93 -41.04
CA ILE A 341 -28.76 -45.34 -40.75
C ILE A 341 -30.19 -45.68 -41.21
N ALA A 342 -31.18 -44.83 -40.91
CA ALA A 342 -32.56 -45.05 -41.35
C ALA A 342 -32.70 -45.02 -42.89
N MET A 343 -32.03 -44.10 -43.58
CA MET A 343 -31.99 -44.07 -45.05
C MET A 343 -31.29 -45.31 -45.64
N HIS A 344 -30.16 -45.74 -45.06
CA HIS A 344 -29.47 -46.95 -45.52
C HIS A 344 -30.32 -48.21 -45.31
N GLN A 345 -31.02 -48.33 -44.17
CA GLN A 345 -31.98 -49.41 -43.94
C GLN A 345 -33.13 -49.40 -44.97
N GLN A 346 -33.68 -48.23 -45.31
CA GLN A 346 -34.68 -48.10 -46.36
C GLN A 346 -34.13 -48.57 -47.72
N HIS A 347 -32.92 -48.16 -48.08
CA HIS A 347 -32.27 -48.58 -49.33
C HIS A 347 -31.97 -50.09 -49.36
N GLU A 348 -31.52 -50.70 -48.27
CA GLU A 348 -31.34 -52.17 -48.19
C GLU A 348 -32.68 -52.91 -48.33
N THR A 349 -33.76 -52.44 -47.70
CA THR A 349 -35.08 -53.07 -47.88
C THR A 349 -35.59 -52.99 -49.32
N GLU A 350 -35.32 -51.89 -50.03
CA GLU A 350 -35.68 -51.74 -51.44
C GLU A 350 -34.77 -52.58 -52.36
N ILE A 351 -33.46 -52.63 -52.09
CA ILE A 351 -32.52 -53.51 -52.80
C ILE A 351 -32.93 -54.97 -52.63
N GLN A 352 -33.34 -55.40 -51.42
CA GLN A 352 -33.81 -56.76 -51.21
C GLN A 352 -35.13 -57.04 -51.92
N ARG A 353 -36.10 -56.11 -51.89
CA ARG A 353 -37.35 -56.21 -52.66
C ARG A 353 -37.07 -56.38 -54.16
N LEU A 354 -36.14 -55.60 -54.72
CA LEU A 354 -35.73 -55.70 -56.12
C LEU A 354 -35.00 -57.01 -56.43
N ARG A 355 -34.15 -57.52 -55.52
CA ARG A 355 -33.55 -58.86 -55.65
C ARG A 355 -34.62 -59.95 -55.68
N ASP A 356 -35.61 -59.89 -54.81
CA ASP A 356 -36.69 -60.87 -54.72
C ASP A 356 -37.55 -60.87 -56.01
N ILE A 357 -37.85 -59.68 -56.56
CA ILE A 357 -38.50 -59.52 -57.88
C ILE A 357 -37.66 -60.15 -58.99
N ILE A 358 -36.35 -59.89 -59.03
CA ILE A 358 -35.44 -60.46 -60.03
C ILE A 358 -35.36 -61.99 -59.89
N ILE A 359 -35.40 -62.53 -58.68
CA ILE A 359 -35.44 -63.98 -58.41
C ILE A 359 -36.77 -64.58 -58.89
N GLN A 360 -37.91 -63.92 -58.63
CA GLN A 360 -39.23 -64.34 -59.10
C GLN A 360 -39.27 -64.37 -60.63
N ILE A 361 -38.95 -63.26 -61.31
CA ILE A 361 -38.87 -63.17 -62.78
C ILE A 361 -37.94 -64.25 -63.35
N LYS A 362 -36.76 -64.45 -62.75
CA LYS A 362 -35.79 -65.49 -63.16
C LYS A 362 -36.34 -66.90 -62.98
N SER A 363 -37.17 -67.14 -61.96
CA SER A 363 -37.80 -68.45 -61.72
C SER A 363 -38.95 -68.73 -62.69
N THR A 364 -39.81 -67.74 -62.97
CA THR A 364 -40.88 -67.80 -63.98
C THR A 364 -40.30 -68.01 -65.38
N VAL A 365 -39.30 -67.22 -65.78
CA VAL A 365 -38.62 -67.37 -67.08
C VAL A 365 -37.92 -68.73 -67.21
N ARG A 366 -37.26 -69.22 -66.15
CA ARG A 366 -36.69 -70.59 -66.14
C ARG A 366 -37.77 -71.65 -66.26
N SER A 367 -38.87 -71.55 -65.53
CA SER A 367 -39.99 -72.50 -65.59
C SER A 367 -40.62 -72.53 -66.99
N ALA A 368 -40.71 -71.39 -67.67
CA ALA A 368 -41.17 -71.31 -69.05
C ALA A 368 -40.18 -71.93 -70.06
N ILE A 369 -38.87 -71.80 -69.84
CA ILE A 369 -37.84 -72.47 -70.66
C ILE A 369 -37.86 -73.98 -70.41
N ASP A 370 -37.89 -74.42 -69.15
CA ASP A 370 -38.05 -75.83 -68.76
C ASP A 370 -39.32 -76.44 -69.37
N ALA A 371 -40.43 -75.69 -69.45
CA ALA A 371 -41.67 -76.13 -70.08
C ALA A 371 -41.62 -76.16 -71.62
N ILE A 372 -40.63 -75.49 -72.25
CA ILE A 372 -40.34 -75.56 -73.69
C ILE A 372 -39.42 -76.75 -73.99
N ASP A 373 -38.37 -76.94 -73.17
CA ASP A 373 -37.33 -77.95 -73.39
C ASP A 373 -37.69 -79.35 -72.87
N LYS A 374 -38.65 -79.47 -71.94
CA LYS A 374 -39.24 -80.77 -71.53
C LYS A 374 -40.42 -81.14 -72.43
N PRO A 375 -40.27 -82.06 -73.40
CA PRO A 375 -41.43 -82.73 -73.99
C PRO A 375 -42.11 -83.57 -72.89
N CYS A 376 -43.35 -83.21 -72.55
CA CYS A 376 -44.13 -83.98 -71.57
C CYS A 376 -44.58 -85.31 -72.18
N GLY A 377 -43.72 -86.31 -72.07
CA GLY A 377 -44.11 -87.71 -72.23
C GLY A 377 -44.70 -88.23 -70.93
N ASP A 378 -46.03 -88.13 -70.77
CA ASP A 378 -46.81 -89.33 -71.14
C ASP A 378 -48.30 -89.11 -71.41
N LYS A 379 -48.74 -89.72 -72.52
CA LYS A 379 -50.03 -90.39 -72.78
C LYS A 379 -51.38 -89.76 -72.33
N HIS A 380 -52.19 -89.48 -73.36
CA HIS A 380 -53.67 -89.46 -73.40
C HIS A 380 -54.40 -88.26 -72.73
N ALA A 381 -55.44 -87.67 -73.34
CA ALA A 381 -55.99 -87.83 -74.70
C ALA A 381 -56.84 -86.60 -75.13
N VAL A 382 -57.38 -86.68 -76.36
CA VAL A 382 -58.23 -85.71 -77.08
C VAL A 382 -57.45 -84.62 -77.82
N ARG A 383 -57.74 -84.51 -79.12
CA ARG A 383 -56.99 -83.77 -80.15
C ARG A 383 -58.00 -82.93 -80.93
N GLU A 384 -57.88 -81.61 -80.91
CA GLU A 384 -58.49 -80.80 -81.96
C GLU A 384 -57.75 -79.48 -82.23
N SER A 385 -57.39 -79.29 -83.51
CA SER A 385 -56.97 -78.05 -84.19
C SER A 385 -56.39 -76.87 -83.37
N MET A 386 -55.22 -77.03 -82.75
CA MET A 386 -54.29 -75.91 -82.51
C MET A 386 -52.94 -76.18 -83.17
N SER A 387 -52.44 -75.19 -83.91
CA SER A 387 -51.07 -75.23 -84.45
C SER A 387 -50.05 -75.26 -83.31
N GLN A 388 -48.88 -75.84 -83.55
CA GLN A 388 -47.75 -75.79 -82.62
C GLN A 388 -47.37 -74.33 -82.28
N ASP A 389 -47.54 -73.40 -83.24
CA ASP A 389 -47.38 -71.97 -83.00
C ASP A 389 -48.50 -71.35 -82.15
N ALA A 390 -49.72 -71.88 -82.21
CA ALA A 390 -50.83 -71.38 -81.37
C ALA A 390 -50.64 -71.79 -79.90
N LEU A 391 -50.11 -72.99 -79.64
CA LEU A 391 -49.69 -73.41 -78.29
C LEU A 391 -48.47 -72.60 -77.79
N ARG A 392 -47.53 -72.26 -78.68
CA ARG A 392 -46.41 -71.34 -78.36
C ARG A 392 -46.88 -69.90 -78.10
N GLN A 393 -47.91 -69.43 -78.81
CA GLN A 393 -48.53 -68.12 -78.57
C GLN A 393 -49.28 -68.09 -77.24
N LEU A 394 -50.02 -69.15 -76.88
CA LEU A 394 -50.71 -69.24 -75.60
C LEU A 394 -49.71 -69.24 -74.44
N ARG A 395 -48.71 -70.14 -74.45
CA ARG A 395 -47.64 -70.16 -73.43
C ARG A 395 -46.88 -68.83 -73.32
N ARG A 396 -46.69 -68.10 -74.43
CA ARG A 396 -46.11 -66.75 -74.42
C ARG A 396 -47.05 -65.73 -73.78
N HIS A 397 -48.35 -65.80 -74.06
CA HIS A 397 -49.36 -64.96 -73.43
C HIS A 397 -49.42 -65.20 -71.92
N ASP A 398 -49.42 -66.46 -71.50
CA ASP A 398 -49.46 -66.86 -70.08
C ASP A 398 -48.21 -66.36 -69.35
N LEU A 399 -47.00 -66.58 -69.91
CA LEU A 399 -45.74 -66.02 -69.40
C LEU A 399 -45.76 -64.49 -69.30
N LEU A 400 -46.28 -63.80 -70.32
CA LEU A 400 -46.39 -62.33 -70.29
C LEU A 400 -47.42 -61.86 -69.26
N THR A 401 -48.47 -62.63 -69.00
CA THR A 401 -49.48 -62.34 -67.98
C THR A 401 -48.90 -62.53 -66.57
N GLU A 402 -48.19 -63.64 -66.32
CA GLU A 402 -47.51 -63.91 -65.05
C GLU A 402 -46.42 -62.87 -64.75
N LEU A 403 -45.61 -62.49 -65.75
CA LEU A 403 -44.63 -61.41 -65.60
C LEU A 403 -45.28 -60.04 -65.36
N MET A 404 -46.42 -59.76 -65.99
CA MET A 404 -47.16 -58.52 -65.75
C MET A 404 -47.79 -58.48 -64.34
N ASP A 405 -48.29 -59.61 -63.84
CA ASP A 405 -48.85 -59.73 -62.49
C ASP A 405 -47.76 -59.65 -61.40
N ILE A 406 -46.58 -60.23 -61.63
CA ILE A 406 -45.40 -60.02 -60.79
C ILE A 406 -45.03 -58.52 -60.75
N VAL A 407 -44.96 -57.84 -61.89
CA VAL A 407 -44.65 -56.39 -61.91
C VAL A 407 -45.73 -55.56 -61.21
N SER A 408 -47.01 -55.86 -61.42
CA SER A 408 -48.15 -55.09 -60.88
C SER A 408 -48.34 -55.32 -59.38
N SER A 409 -48.30 -56.57 -58.91
CA SER A 409 -48.40 -56.91 -57.49
C SER A 409 -47.21 -56.41 -56.65
N HIS A 410 -46.16 -55.89 -57.29
CA HIS A 410 -45.03 -55.19 -56.65
C HIS A 410 -45.02 -53.67 -56.92
N SER A 411 -45.84 -53.12 -57.81
CA SER A 411 -46.08 -51.66 -57.88
C SER A 411 -47.03 -51.17 -56.78
N ASP A 412 -48.00 -51.99 -56.39
CA ASP A 412 -48.99 -51.65 -55.36
C ASP A 412 -48.41 -51.65 -53.92
N LYS A 413 -47.14 -52.04 -53.77
CA LYS A 413 -46.42 -52.14 -52.49
C LYS A 413 -45.39 -51.02 -52.28
N LEU A 414 -45.60 -49.86 -52.88
CA LEU A 414 -44.77 -48.68 -52.64
C LEU A 414 -44.84 -48.26 -51.14
N PRO A 415 -43.70 -48.08 -50.46
CA PRO A 415 -43.70 -47.69 -49.05
C PRO A 415 -44.21 -46.25 -48.87
N PRO A 416 -45.00 -45.95 -47.82
CA PRO A 416 -45.41 -44.57 -47.52
C PRO A 416 -44.21 -43.64 -47.32
N THR A 417 -44.32 -42.41 -47.82
CA THR A 417 -43.25 -41.41 -47.68
C THR A 417 -43.00 -41.07 -46.20
N PRO A 418 -41.74 -40.79 -45.80
CA PRO A 418 -41.37 -40.61 -44.38
C PRO A 418 -42.10 -39.44 -43.69
N SER A 419 -42.64 -38.50 -44.47
CA SER A 419 -43.53 -37.43 -44.03
C SER A 419 -44.72 -37.92 -43.21
N ALA A 420 -45.33 -39.07 -43.59
CA ALA A 420 -46.52 -39.60 -42.91
C ALA A 420 -46.20 -40.27 -41.56
N LEU A 421 -45.08 -41.01 -41.47
CA LEU A 421 -44.70 -41.74 -40.26
C LEU A 421 -44.25 -40.82 -39.13
N SER A 422 -43.66 -39.67 -39.48
CA SER A 422 -43.10 -38.69 -38.52
C SER A 422 -44.17 -38.04 -37.62
N ILE A 423 -45.42 -38.00 -38.06
CA ILE A 423 -46.54 -37.39 -37.32
C ILE A 423 -46.96 -38.26 -36.11
N SER A 424 -46.82 -39.59 -36.22
CA SER A 424 -47.41 -40.54 -35.26
C SER A 424 -46.56 -40.82 -34.01
N ARG A 425 -45.29 -40.43 -33.99
CA ARG A 425 -44.33 -40.79 -32.91
C ARG A 425 -43.94 -39.64 -31.97
N THR A 426 -44.30 -38.39 -32.30
CA THR A 426 -43.83 -37.19 -31.58
C THR A 426 -44.69 -36.86 -30.36
N THR A 427 -44.49 -37.61 -29.28
CA THR A 427 -45.30 -37.53 -28.04
C THR A 427 -45.15 -36.21 -27.26
N SER A 428 -44.12 -35.41 -27.54
CA SER A 428 -43.85 -34.09 -26.97
C SER A 428 -44.63 -32.92 -27.61
N SER A 429 -45.41 -33.17 -28.67
CA SER A 429 -46.21 -32.13 -29.32
C SER A 429 -47.21 -31.46 -28.36
N VAL A 430 -47.35 -30.13 -28.48
CA VAL A 430 -48.33 -29.30 -27.76
C VAL A 430 -49.78 -29.75 -28.01
N TYR A 431 -50.01 -30.46 -29.11
CA TYR A 431 -51.30 -31.01 -29.50
C TYR A 431 -51.38 -32.52 -29.21
N ARG A 432 -52.61 -33.03 -29.09
CA ARG A 432 -52.95 -34.46 -28.97
C ARG A 432 -53.86 -34.85 -30.14
N PRO A 433 -53.65 -36.02 -30.78
CA PRO A 433 -54.62 -36.58 -31.71
C PRO A 433 -55.95 -36.89 -31.02
N GLY A 434 -57.04 -36.28 -31.49
CA GLY A 434 -58.42 -36.57 -31.14
C GLY A 434 -59.19 -37.17 -32.32
N LYS A 435 -60.44 -37.57 -32.10
CA LYS A 435 -61.26 -38.29 -33.11
C LYS A 435 -61.62 -37.47 -34.37
N MET A 436 -61.32 -36.17 -34.41
CA MET A 436 -61.54 -35.28 -35.56
C MET A 436 -60.32 -34.40 -35.88
N GLY A 437 -59.11 -34.80 -35.49
CA GLY A 437 -57.87 -34.06 -35.75
C GLY A 437 -57.11 -33.67 -34.49
N PHE A 438 -56.23 -32.67 -34.60
CA PHE A 438 -55.38 -32.22 -33.49
C PHE A 438 -56.13 -31.31 -32.51
N MET A 439 -56.13 -31.68 -31.23
CA MET A 439 -56.67 -30.83 -30.15
C MET A 439 -55.52 -30.30 -29.29
N PRO A 440 -55.56 -29.03 -28.85
CA PRO A 440 -54.56 -28.48 -27.93
C PRO A 440 -54.62 -29.19 -26.58
N ARG A 441 -53.47 -29.41 -25.94
CA ARG A 441 -53.40 -29.96 -24.57
C ARG A 441 -53.75 -28.90 -23.54
N SER A 442 -54.37 -29.31 -22.43
CA SER A 442 -54.58 -28.43 -21.27
C SER A 442 -53.24 -27.97 -20.67
N ALA A 443 -53.23 -26.77 -20.09
CA ALA A 443 -52.05 -26.22 -19.41
C ALA A 443 -51.51 -27.15 -18.31
N SER A 444 -52.39 -27.88 -17.61
CA SER A 444 -52.03 -28.91 -16.63
C SER A 444 -51.22 -30.06 -17.24
N SER A 445 -51.61 -30.56 -18.43
CA SER A 445 -50.88 -31.63 -19.13
C SER A 445 -49.54 -31.15 -19.68
N LEU A 446 -49.47 -29.90 -20.18
CA LEU A 446 -48.21 -29.30 -20.64
C LEU A 446 -47.22 -29.10 -19.50
N MET A 447 -47.66 -28.56 -18.35
CA MET A 447 -46.81 -28.34 -17.19
C MET A 447 -46.29 -29.66 -16.58
N GLU A 448 -47.05 -30.75 -16.67
CA GLU A 448 -46.57 -32.08 -16.26
C GLU A 448 -45.45 -32.62 -17.17
N ILE A 449 -45.52 -32.35 -18.49
CA ILE A 449 -44.46 -32.68 -19.44
C ILE A 449 -43.18 -31.90 -19.12
N PHE A 450 -43.28 -30.56 -18.94
CA PHE A 450 -42.12 -29.73 -18.59
C PHE A 450 -41.48 -30.15 -17.27
N LYS A 451 -42.26 -30.50 -16.24
CA LYS A 451 -41.73 -31.04 -14.97
C LYS A 451 -40.95 -32.34 -15.18
N ARG A 452 -41.45 -33.30 -15.99
CA ARG A 452 -40.70 -34.54 -16.29
C ARG A 452 -39.40 -34.27 -17.05
N THR A 453 -39.36 -33.29 -17.95
CA THR A 453 -38.13 -32.87 -18.64
C THR A 453 -37.12 -32.24 -17.68
N ALA A 454 -37.57 -31.33 -16.80
CA ALA A 454 -36.71 -30.70 -15.80
C ALA A 454 -36.13 -31.72 -14.79
N HIS A 455 -36.95 -32.67 -14.31
CA HIS A 455 -36.45 -33.74 -13.43
C HIS A 455 -35.46 -34.67 -14.13
N LYS A 456 -35.59 -34.91 -15.45
CA LYS A 456 -34.57 -35.66 -16.20
C LYS A 456 -33.24 -34.92 -16.32
N ALA A 457 -33.26 -33.61 -16.55
CA ALA A 457 -32.03 -32.79 -16.58
C ALA A 457 -31.36 -32.74 -15.19
N ALA A 458 -32.13 -32.52 -14.13
CA ALA A 458 -31.60 -32.53 -12.76
C ALA A 458 -31.04 -33.91 -12.36
N SER A 459 -31.65 -35.01 -12.82
CA SER A 459 -31.20 -36.37 -12.52
C SER A 459 -29.89 -36.77 -13.22
N THR A 460 -29.41 -36.01 -14.21
CA THR A 460 -28.10 -36.24 -14.84
C THR A 460 -26.94 -35.51 -14.15
N ASP A 461 -27.19 -34.50 -13.32
CA ASP A 461 -26.15 -33.75 -12.60
C ASP A 461 -25.70 -34.41 -11.28
N VAL A 462 -26.44 -35.41 -10.78
CA VAL A 462 -26.24 -36.02 -9.44
C VAL A 462 -24.96 -36.85 -9.31
N VAL A 463 -24.28 -37.19 -10.41
CA VAL A 463 -23.06 -38.04 -10.40
C VAL A 463 -21.78 -37.24 -10.08
N ALA A 464 -21.87 -35.92 -9.92
CA ALA A 464 -20.71 -35.03 -9.83
C ALA A 464 -20.60 -34.20 -8.53
N THR A 465 -20.75 -34.82 -7.34
CA THR A 465 -20.09 -34.32 -6.10
C THR A 465 -20.11 -35.33 -4.95
N GLU A 466 -19.02 -36.05 -4.73
CA GLU A 466 -18.72 -36.68 -3.43
C GLU A 466 -17.24 -36.50 -3.06
N TYR A 467 -16.90 -35.28 -2.63
CA TYR A 467 -15.69 -34.98 -1.87
C TYR A 467 -16.13 -34.46 -0.50
N GLN A 468 -15.75 -35.18 0.56
CA GLN A 468 -16.18 -34.85 1.92
C GLN A 468 -15.52 -33.56 2.42
N ILE A 469 -16.32 -32.50 2.53
CA ILE A 469 -15.96 -31.32 3.33
C ILE A 469 -16.15 -31.70 4.80
N GLN A 470 -15.06 -32.12 5.44
CA GLN A 470 -15.03 -32.42 6.86
C GLN A 470 -15.23 -31.14 7.67
N GLN A 471 -16.45 -30.90 8.16
CA GLN A 471 -16.72 -29.79 9.07
C GLN A 471 -15.96 -30.00 10.39
N VAL A 472 -15.09 -29.04 10.71
CA VAL A 472 -14.54 -28.87 12.06
C VAL A 472 -15.12 -27.57 12.61
N GLU A 473 -16.02 -27.68 13.59
CA GLU A 473 -16.48 -26.50 14.34
C GLU A 473 -15.35 -25.95 15.21
N SER A 474 -15.00 -24.67 15.04
CA SER A 474 -14.32 -23.89 16.08
C SER A 474 -15.07 -22.58 16.30
N LYS A 475 -15.67 -22.48 17.49
CA LYS A 475 -16.62 -21.44 17.88
C LYS A 475 -15.92 -20.13 18.29
N ILE A 476 -16.65 -19.02 18.16
CA ILE A 476 -16.47 -17.72 18.85
C ILE A 476 -15.29 -16.83 18.38
N ILE A 477 -15.64 -15.68 17.79
CA ILE A 477 -15.34 -14.33 18.33
C ILE A 477 -16.42 -13.35 17.80
N PRO A 478 -16.85 -12.31 18.55
CA PRO A 478 -18.13 -11.64 18.28
C PRO A 478 -18.07 -10.46 17.27
N LYS A 479 -19.20 -10.16 16.64
CA LYS A 479 -19.46 -8.86 16.00
C LYS A 479 -19.78 -7.81 17.08
N ALA A 480 -18.82 -6.95 17.47
CA ALA A 480 -19.10 -5.71 18.19
C ALA A 480 -17.91 -4.73 18.21
N ARG A 481 -17.87 -3.77 17.27
CA ARG A 481 -17.46 -2.37 17.50
C ARG A 481 -17.58 -1.53 16.23
N GLU A 482 -18.64 -0.75 16.16
CA GLU A 482 -18.61 0.57 15.53
C GLU A 482 -18.12 1.61 16.55
N LEU A 483 -18.06 2.89 16.15
CA LEU A 483 -17.59 4.06 16.91
C LEU A 483 -16.07 4.15 17.16
N GLY A 484 -15.56 5.39 17.19
CA GLY A 484 -14.23 5.71 17.73
C GLY A 484 -13.14 6.20 16.76
N GLY A 485 -13.49 6.65 15.54
CA GLY A 485 -12.53 7.23 14.59
C GLY A 485 -12.09 8.66 14.94
N GLN A 486 -11.41 8.85 16.08
CA GLN A 486 -10.83 10.14 16.51
C GLN A 486 -9.45 9.95 17.16
N ASN A 487 -8.70 11.05 17.25
CA ASN A 487 -7.37 11.17 17.85
C ASN A 487 -6.25 10.39 17.12
N LEU A 488 -5.92 10.89 15.92
CA LEU A 488 -4.55 10.85 15.44
C LEU A 488 -3.69 11.63 16.46
N PHE A 489 -2.80 10.95 17.18
CA PHE A 489 -1.81 11.64 18.02
C PHE A 489 -0.70 12.17 17.12
N ASP A 490 -0.77 13.44 16.78
CA ASP A 490 0.38 14.16 16.23
C ASP A 490 1.41 14.34 17.36
N VAL A 491 2.67 13.97 17.08
CA VAL A 491 3.75 14.04 18.07
C VAL A 491 4.69 15.15 17.64
N GLU A 492 4.29 16.38 17.97
CA GLU A 492 5.17 17.54 17.84
C GLU A 492 6.47 17.29 18.63
N MET A 493 7.62 17.45 17.95
CA MET A 493 8.95 17.24 18.52
C MET A 493 9.39 18.43 19.41
N GLY A 494 8.57 18.73 20.43
CA GLY A 494 8.76 19.84 21.38
C GLY A 494 9.56 19.46 22.62
N SER A 495 10.85 19.11 22.48
CA SER A 495 11.74 18.90 23.63
C SER A 495 12.44 20.21 24.04
N THR A 496 11.78 21.02 24.87
CA THR A 496 12.38 22.22 25.49
C THR A 496 13.51 21.83 26.44
N LEU A 497 14.74 22.16 26.06
CA LEU A 497 15.95 21.73 26.76
C LEU A 497 16.36 22.82 27.78
N TYR A 498 15.86 22.72 29.01
CA TYR A 498 16.28 23.58 30.12
C TYR A 498 17.74 23.27 30.50
N VAL A 499 18.66 24.15 30.09
CA VAL A 499 20.07 24.13 30.52
C VAL A 499 20.22 25.10 31.68
N SER A 500 20.23 24.60 32.92
CA SER A 500 20.59 25.40 34.09
C SER A 500 22.12 25.57 34.13
N SER A 501 22.61 26.68 33.59
CA SER A 501 24.01 27.09 33.74
C SER A 501 24.28 27.58 35.15
N SER A 502 24.86 26.74 36.00
CA SER A 502 25.43 27.15 37.28
C SER A 502 26.62 28.09 37.05
N HIS A 503 26.48 29.35 37.44
CA HIS A 503 27.56 30.34 37.39
C HIS A 503 28.20 30.43 38.78
N GLU A 504 29.52 30.24 38.86
CA GLU A 504 30.27 30.48 40.10
C GLU A 504 30.48 31.98 40.28
N ALA A 505 29.66 32.60 41.13
CA ALA A 505 29.92 33.93 41.66
C ALA A 505 30.57 33.79 43.05
N ILE A 506 31.84 34.11 43.17
CA ILE A 506 32.53 34.24 44.45
C ILE A 506 32.31 35.66 44.93
N GLU A 507 31.38 35.84 45.87
CA GLU A 507 31.13 37.11 46.53
C GLU A 507 31.14 36.90 48.04
N ALA A 508 32.08 37.57 48.71
CA ALA A 508 32.30 37.42 50.14
C ALA A 508 31.71 38.61 50.89
N VAL A 509 30.58 38.39 51.57
CA VAL A 509 29.98 39.38 52.48
C VAL A 509 29.87 38.75 53.86
N VAL A 510 30.50 39.41 54.85
CA VAL A 510 30.21 39.24 56.27
C VAL A 510 29.82 40.63 56.78
N PRO A 511 28.65 40.80 57.42
CA PRO A 511 28.19 42.11 57.87
C PRO A 511 28.95 42.62 59.10
N VAL A 512 28.87 43.93 59.33
CA VAL A 512 29.38 44.65 60.49
C VAL A 512 28.28 44.81 61.55
N GLU A 513 28.63 44.66 62.83
CA GLU A 513 28.07 45.31 64.03
C GLU A 513 28.67 44.62 65.28
N ASP A 514 29.12 45.27 66.36
CA ASP A 514 29.67 46.63 66.53
C ASP A 514 30.44 46.70 67.89
N GLU A 515 30.83 47.92 68.30
CA GLU A 515 31.27 48.36 69.65
C GLU A 515 32.77 48.35 70.05
N GLN A 516 33.36 49.54 69.88
CA GLN A 516 34.07 50.34 70.91
C GLN A 516 35.53 50.06 71.36
N VAL A 517 36.13 51.16 71.86
CA VAL A 517 37.38 51.33 72.65
C VAL A 517 38.72 51.25 71.89
N GLU A 518 39.25 52.44 71.56
CA GLU A 518 40.67 52.91 71.57
C GLU A 518 41.78 52.03 70.91
N GLY A 519 42.80 52.60 70.27
CA GLY A 519 43.15 54.01 70.06
C GLY A 519 44.68 54.15 69.83
N GLU A 520 45.09 55.06 68.95
CA GLU A 520 46.47 55.52 68.66
C GLU A 520 47.46 54.41 68.18
N ASP A 521 47.97 54.34 66.94
CA ASP A 521 48.64 55.32 66.04
C ASP A 521 50.18 55.35 66.21
N GLU A 522 50.89 55.70 65.13
CA GLU A 522 52.35 55.75 64.95
C GLU A 522 53.14 54.41 65.07
N GLY A 523 54.17 54.15 64.23
CA GLY A 523 54.63 54.91 63.07
C GLY A 523 55.99 54.43 62.54
N GLU A 524 56.19 54.59 61.23
CA GLU A 524 57.49 54.71 60.54
C GLU A 524 58.49 53.50 60.60
N SER A 525 59.61 53.44 59.85
CA SER A 525 60.35 54.50 59.14
C SER A 525 61.28 53.99 58.02
N SER A 526 61.85 54.96 57.28
CA SER A 526 63.18 54.92 56.62
C SER A 526 63.34 54.07 55.34
N SER A 527 63.98 54.53 54.26
CA SER A 527 64.41 55.88 53.84
C SER A 527 65.03 55.87 52.43
N ALA A 528 65.00 57.02 51.75
CA ALA A 528 66.07 57.57 50.88
C ALA A 528 66.52 56.83 49.59
N ASP A 529 67.12 57.48 48.58
CA ASP A 529 67.03 58.85 48.03
C ASP A 529 67.78 58.89 46.66
N TYR A 530 67.57 59.92 45.84
CA TYR A 530 68.22 60.24 44.54
C TYR A 530 68.06 59.22 43.38
N GLY A 531 68.01 59.62 42.11
CA GLY A 531 67.89 60.97 41.52
C GLY A 531 68.69 61.17 40.22
N SER A 532 68.02 61.59 39.13
CA SER A 532 68.61 62.02 37.82
C SER A 532 69.41 60.97 36.99
N SER A 533 69.66 61.12 35.67
CA SER A 533 68.95 61.86 34.59
C SER A 533 69.56 61.56 33.19
N VAL A 534 68.71 61.44 32.15
CA VAL A 534 68.89 61.90 30.74
C VAL A 534 70.19 61.56 29.93
N ALA A 535 70.03 60.78 28.83
CA ALA A 535 70.65 60.90 27.47
C ALA A 535 70.50 59.54 26.73
N ARG A 536 70.14 59.33 25.44
CA ARG A 536 69.95 60.09 24.17
C ARG A 536 71.11 60.07 23.14
N ALA A 537 70.90 59.29 22.06
CA ALA A 537 71.64 59.25 20.77
C ALA A 537 73.09 58.70 20.84
N THR A 538 73.77 58.24 19.77
CA THR A 538 73.62 58.36 18.28
C THR A 538 73.90 56.99 17.60
N THR A 539 73.19 56.53 16.55
CA THR A 539 73.22 56.87 15.11
C THR A 539 74.44 56.37 14.30
N LYS A 540 74.21 55.38 13.39
CA LYS A 540 74.75 55.22 12.00
C LYS A 540 74.18 53.90 11.40
N GLN A 541 73.64 53.81 10.18
CA GLN A 541 74.23 53.95 8.81
C GLN A 541 75.22 52.81 8.47
N SER A 542 75.23 52.19 7.27
CA SER A 542 74.43 52.35 6.04
C SER A 542 74.59 51.13 5.09
N ALA A 543 73.79 51.09 4.01
CA ALA A 543 73.84 50.20 2.83
C ALA A 543 73.27 48.76 3.02
N ILE A 544 72.50 48.12 2.10
CA ILE A 544 72.50 48.06 0.61
C ILE A 544 73.72 47.22 0.13
N THR A 545 73.61 46.08 -0.58
CA THR A 545 72.63 45.64 -1.61
C THR A 545 72.50 44.09 -1.73
N THR A 546 71.38 43.61 -2.29
CA THR A 546 71.16 42.38 -3.14
C THR A 546 71.65 40.97 -2.78
N ALA A 547 70.74 40.00 -3.02
CA ALA A 547 70.88 38.65 -3.63
C ALA A 547 72.15 37.79 -3.35
N ALA A 548 72.11 36.55 -2.82
CA ALA A 548 71.26 35.36 -3.04
C ALA A 548 71.78 34.37 -4.12
N ALA A 549 71.94 33.10 -3.71
CA ALA A 549 72.25 31.89 -4.51
C ALA A 549 73.66 31.84 -5.18
N GLU A 550 74.34 30.69 -5.38
CA GLU A 550 74.23 29.29 -4.89
C GLU A 550 75.57 28.55 -5.22
N VAL A 551 75.61 27.21 -5.17
CA VAL A 551 76.55 26.30 -5.89
C VAL A 551 77.98 26.07 -5.30
N GLU A 552 78.14 24.90 -4.64
CA GLU A 552 79.27 23.92 -4.72
C GLU A 552 80.75 24.33 -4.38
N THR A 553 81.67 23.45 -3.95
CA THR A 553 81.68 22.01 -3.54
C THR A 553 82.92 21.68 -2.66
N ARG A 554 82.89 20.51 -1.95
CA ARG A 554 84.06 19.71 -1.44
C ARG A 554 84.89 20.34 -0.27
N THR A 555 85.59 19.60 0.61
CA THR A 555 85.91 18.15 0.75
C THR A 555 86.31 17.79 2.21
N THR A 556 85.95 16.58 2.72
CA THR A 556 86.64 15.76 3.78
C THR A 556 86.91 16.36 5.19
N ASP A 557 87.09 15.67 6.34
CA ASP A 557 86.94 14.29 6.89
C ASP A 557 87.24 14.40 8.43
N ARG A 558 86.97 13.53 9.43
CA ARG A 558 86.31 12.21 9.70
C ARG A 558 85.91 12.23 11.22
N LEU A 559 84.91 11.52 11.76
CA LEU A 559 84.77 10.07 12.08
C LEU A 559 85.94 9.42 12.88
N SER A 560 85.76 8.39 13.74
CA SER A 560 84.64 7.91 14.60
C SER A 560 85.06 6.65 15.40
N MET A 561 84.29 6.25 16.42
CA MET A 561 84.23 4.91 17.07
C MET A 561 85.51 4.36 17.78
N LYS A 562 85.54 3.14 18.40
CA LYS A 562 84.79 2.56 19.56
C LYS A 562 85.13 1.06 19.74
N VAL A 563 85.75 0.63 20.88
CA VAL A 563 85.57 -0.71 21.57
C VAL A 563 86.14 -1.98 20.86
N PRO A 564 86.49 -3.13 21.52
CA PRO A 564 87.11 -3.43 22.85
C PRO A 564 88.17 -4.60 22.88
N ARG A 565 88.80 -4.92 24.03
CA ARG A 565 88.87 -6.26 24.72
C ARG A 565 90.10 -6.52 25.64
N ARG A 566 89.85 -7.28 26.74
CA ARG A 566 90.74 -8.22 27.49
C ARG A 566 92.01 -7.66 28.19
N SER A 567 92.60 -8.30 29.21
CA SER A 567 92.12 -9.27 30.25
C SER A 567 93.19 -9.48 31.34
N GLU A 568 92.81 -10.01 32.52
CA GLU A 568 93.69 -10.49 33.63
C GLU A 568 94.64 -9.42 34.26
N THR A 569 95.16 -9.49 35.51
CA THR A 569 94.97 -10.30 36.74
C THR A 569 95.25 -9.36 37.96
N ALA A 570 94.70 -9.53 39.17
CA ALA A 570 95.26 -10.28 40.33
C ALA A 570 96.76 -9.99 40.62
N GLU A 571 97.28 -9.81 41.86
CA GLU A 571 96.86 -10.23 43.21
C GLU A 571 97.40 -9.31 44.36
N THR A 572 96.83 -9.38 45.58
CA THR A 572 97.49 -9.20 46.93
C THR A 572 98.25 -7.90 47.31
N ALA A 573 98.56 -7.56 48.58
CA ALA A 573 97.91 -7.75 49.90
C ALA A 573 98.69 -6.97 51.00
N THR A 574 98.03 -6.69 52.15
CA THR A 574 98.66 -6.28 53.44
C THR A 574 99.45 -4.94 53.47
N GLN A 575 99.79 -4.29 54.61
CA GLN A 575 99.66 -4.65 56.04
C GLN A 575 99.33 -3.43 56.95
N ARG A 576 99.38 -3.62 58.29
CA ARG A 576 98.99 -2.65 59.35
C ARG A 576 100.15 -1.76 59.84
N GLY A 577 99.78 -0.63 60.47
CA GLY A 577 100.48 -0.01 61.62
C GLY A 577 101.03 1.40 61.37
N SER A 578 101.36 2.24 62.37
CA SER A 578 100.91 2.38 63.78
C SER A 578 101.84 3.39 64.48
N GLU A 579 101.31 4.39 65.20
CA GLU A 579 102.03 5.20 66.22
C GLU A 579 103.23 6.08 65.72
N SER A 580 103.85 7.02 66.45
CA SER A 580 103.42 7.98 67.51
C SER A 580 104.53 9.05 67.76
N ALA A 581 104.20 10.17 68.45
CA ALA A 581 105.11 11.23 68.99
C ALA A 581 105.86 12.12 67.96
N SER A 582 106.41 13.32 68.25
CA SER A 582 106.61 14.13 69.49
C SER A 582 106.13 15.60 69.27
N ARG A 583 105.88 16.52 70.24
CA ARG A 583 106.60 16.99 71.47
C ARG A 583 107.95 17.71 71.15
N VAL A 584 108.40 18.85 71.72
CA VAL A 584 107.95 19.83 72.77
C VAL A 584 108.47 21.25 72.35
N ILE A 585 108.14 22.43 72.94
CA ILE A 585 108.81 23.17 74.06
C ILE A 585 108.15 24.58 74.20
N TYR A 586 107.77 24.97 75.44
CA TYR A 586 107.83 26.26 76.22
C TYR A 586 108.10 27.66 75.57
N ASP A 587 107.89 28.84 76.20
CA ASP A 587 107.59 29.33 77.60
C ASP A 587 106.49 30.45 77.56
N VAL A 588 105.59 30.72 78.54
CA VAL A 588 105.63 31.15 79.97
C VAL A 588 105.90 32.66 80.22
N GLU A 589 104.91 33.38 80.76
CA GLU A 589 105.05 34.33 81.91
C GLU A 589 103.67 34.70 82.52
N TYR A 590 103.67 35.38 83.69
CA TYR A 590 102.53 35.59 84.62
C TYR A 590 101.99 37.04 84.62
N ASP A 591 100.80 37.24 85.21
CA ASP A 591 100.62 38.24 86.29
C ASP A 591 99.44 37.87 87.21
N GLU A 592 99.46 38.26 88.50
CA GLU A 592 98.48 37.88 89.53
C GLU A 592 98.09 39.04 90.47
N GLY A 593 96.79 39.11 90.84
CA GLY A 593 96.29 39.78 92.04
C GLY A 593 96.42 41.33 92.13
N ASP A 594 96.16 41.96 93.28
CA ASP A 594 95.14 41.60 94.29
C ASP A 594 94.85 42.78 95.25
N GLU A 595 93.72 42.65 95.97
CA GLU A 595 93.39 43.24 97.29
C GLU A 595 93.43 44.76 97.60
N GLU A 596 92.73 45.06 98.70
CA GLU A 596 92.25 46.32 99.25
C GLU A 596 93.33 47.27 99.83
N PHE A 597 93.01 48.55 100.05
CA PHE A 597 92.79 49.10 101.41
C PHE A 597 92.27 50.57 101.40
N SER A 598 91.75 51.04 102.54
CA SER A 598 91.12 52.36 102.71
C SER A 598 92.08 53.49 103.13
N ILE A 599 91.75 54.73 102.74
CA ILE A 599 91.57 55.89 103.65
C ILE A 599 90.29 56.62 103.25
#